data_AF-A0A3B8R3X4-F1
#
_entry.id   AF-A0A3B8R3X4-F1
#
_cell.length_a   1.000
_cell.length_b   1.000
_cell.length_c   1.000
_cell.angle_alpha   90.00
_cell.angle_beta   90.00
_cell.angle_gamma   90.00
#
_symmetry.space_group_name_H-M   'P 1'
#
loop_
_entity.id
_entity.type
_entity.pdbx_description
1 polymer ?
#
loop_
_entity_poly.entity_id
_entity_poly.type
_entity_poly.pdbx_seq_one_letter_code
_entity_poly.pdbx_strand_id
1 'polypeptide(L)'
;MRPESEEACIFCSDCVTACPKSLRPQHLFLAFDQPERSAELGLSECIECTLCDQICPSELPLTESFKRMKANQRIIAQAAQTAEATEQRFLRRETRIQTAAATLKVRPKPKDALALIAQIKGGSGS
;
A
#
# COMPACT_ATOMS: atom_id res chain seq x y z
N MET A 1 4.05 -1.49 19.85
CA MET A 1 4.78 -2.09 20.99
C MET A 1 4.82 -3.61 20.80
N ARG A 2 6.02 -4.20 20.87
CA ARG A 2 6.20 -5.66 20.84
C ARG A 2 5.54 -6.28 22.07
N PRO A 3 4.84 -7.43 21.96
CA PRO A 3 4.33 -8.10 23.15
C PRO A 3 5.49 -8.42 24.09
N GLU A 4 5.25 -8.24 25.37
CA GLU A 4 6.25 -8.42 26.42
C GLU A 4 6.47 -9.91 26.66
N SER A 5 7.73 -10.32 26.71
CA SER A 5 8.15 -11.67 27.12
C SER A 5 9.18 -11.51 28.22
N GLU A 6 9.01 -12.26 29.31
CA GLU A 6 9.98 -12.26 30.42
C GLU A 6 11.33 -12.88 29.97
N GLU A 7 11.28 -13.75 28.97
CA GLU A 7 12.42 -14.43 28.38
C GLU A 7 12.82 -13.87 27.02
N ALA A 8 14.10 -14.03 26.66
CA ALA A 8 14.64 -13.72 25.34
C ALA A 8 14.71 -14.97 24.46
N CYS A 9 14.70 -14.78 23.13
CA CYS A 9 14.92 -15.88 22.19
C CYS A 9 16.32 -16.49 22.36
N ILE A 10 16.39 -17.79 22.64
CA ILE A 10 17.64 -18.56 22.76
C ILE A 10 18.11 -19.22 21.45
N PHE A 11 17.44 -18.93 20.32
CA PHE A 11 17.79 -19.45 18.99
C PHE A 11 17.83 -20.99 18.85
N CYS A 12 16.99 -21.72 19.59
CA CYS A 12 16.90 -23.19 19.51
C CYS A 12 16.42 -23.73 18.14
N SER A 13 15.78 -22.89 17.31
CA SER A 13 15.22 -23.24 15.99
C SER A 13 14.02 -24.20 15.98
N ASP A 14 13.46 -24.60 17.12
CA ASP A 14 12.29 -25.52 17.16
C ASP A 14 11.07 -24.98 16.41
N CYS A 15 10.84 -23.68 16.52
CA CYS A 15 9.77 -22.98 15.80
C CYS A 15 9.89 -23.06 14.27
N VAL A 16 11.10 -23.24 13.73
CA VAL A 16 11.33 -23.39 12.29
C VAL A 16 10.83 -24.75 11.82
N THR A 17 11.20 -25.80 12.54
CA THR A 17 10.81 -27.19 12.22
C THR A 17 9.30 -27.39 12.36
N ALA A 18 8.68 -26.74 13.34
CA ALA A 18 7.23 -26.84 13.56
C ALA A 18 6.38 -26.01 12.57
N CYS A 19 6.96 -25.09 11.80
CA CYS A 19 6.19 -24.17 10.97
C CYS A 19 5.63 -24.85 9.71
N PRO A 20 4.30 -24.93 9.52
CA PRO A 20 3.69 -25.58 8.35
C PRO A 20 3.90 -24.80 7.04
N LYS A 21 4.33 -23.53 7.15
CA LYS A 21 4.63 -22.64 6.03
C LYS A 21 6.14 -22.51 5.78
N SER A 22 6.95 -23.31 6.47
CA SER A 22 8.42 -23.30 6.37
C SER A 22 9.04 -21.92 6.59
N LEU A 23 8.42 -21.10 7.45
CA LEU A 23 8.94 -19.80 7.82
C LEU A 23 10.07 -19.93 8.84
N ARG A 24 10.74 -18.81 9.12
CA ARG A 24 11.72 -18.70 10.20
C ARG A 24 11.19 -17.78 11.31
N PRO A 25 10.32 -18.26 12.22
CA PRO A 25 9.68 -17.43 13.23
C PRO A 25 10.67 -16.65 14.10
N GLN A 26 11.82 -17.24 14.43
CA GLN A 26 12.89 -16.57 15.16
C GLN A 26 13.37 -15.27 14.49
N HIS A 27 13.53 -15.25 13.16
CA HIS A 27 14.01 -14.08 12.44
C HIS A 27 12.90 -13.06 12.25
N LEU A 28 11.67 -13.51 12.01
CA LEU A 28 10.50 -12.64 11.98
C LEU A 28 10.32 -11.90 13.31
N PHE A 29 10.50 -12.59 14.44
CA PHE A 29 10.37 -11.98 15.77
C PHE A 29 11.41 -10.90 16.04
N LEU A 30 12.66 -11.11 15.59
CA LEU A 30 13.71 -10.09 15.69
C LEU A 30 13.49 -8.90 14.76
N ALA A 31 12.75 -9.10 13.65
CA ALA A 31 12.40 -8.06 12.70
C ALA A 31 11.09 -7.32 13.07
N PHE A 32 10.62 -7.40 14.32
CA PHE A 32 9.34 -6.82 14.75
C PHE A 32 9.17 -5.33 14.39
N ASP A 33 10.21 -4.53 14.64
CA ASP A 33 10.21 -3.09 14.35
C ASP A 33 10.83 -2.76 12.96
N GLN A 34 11.07 -3.77 12.12
CA GLN A 34 11.65 -3.63 10.78
C GLN A 34 10.62 -4.08 9.72
N PRO A 35 9.67 -3.22 9.32
CA PRO A 35 8.55 -3.61 8.45
C PRO A 35 9.00 -4.14 7.08
N GLU A 36 10.04 -3.55 6.51
CA GLU A 36 10.64 -3.97 5.23
C GLU A 36 11.25 -5.37 5.35
N ARG A 37 12.13 -5.56 6.35
CA ARG A 37 12.78 -6.85 6.61
C ARG A 37 11.78 -7.96 6.92
N SER A 38 10.73 -7.65 7.69
CA SER A 38 9.69 -8.64 7.99
C SER A 38 8.89 -9.04 6.75
N ALA A 39 8.66 -8.12 5.80
CA ALA A 39 8.06 -8.44 4.51
C ALA A 39 8.97 -9.35 3.68
N GLU A 40 10.27 -9.06 3.59
CA GLU A 40 11.27 -9.90 2.90
C GLU A 40 11.37 -11.31 3.48
N LEU A 41 11.22 -11.44 4.80
CA LEU A 41 11.19 -12.73 5.50
C LEU A 41 9.87 -13.50 5.33
N GLY A 42 8.92 -12.97 4.56
CA GLY A 42 7.67 -13.65 4.23
C GLY A 42 6.61 -13.57 5.34
N LEU A 43 6.56 -12.50 6.13
CA LEU A 43 5.55 -12.33 7.19
C LEU A 43 4.11 -12.55 6.69
N SER A 44 3.81 -12.18 5.44
CA SER A 44 2.49 -12.35 4.81
C SER A 44 2.06 -13.81 4.72
N GLU A 45 3.00 -14.75 4.61
CA GLU A 45 2.74 -16.18 4.50
C GLU A 45 2.38 -16.84 5.83
N CYS A 46 2.62 -16.17 6.96
CA CYS A 46 2.22 -16.70 8.26
C CYS A 46 0.70 -16.88 8.28
N ILE A 47 0.22 -18.05 8.71
CA ILE A 47 -1.22 -18.35 8.81
C ILE A 47 -1.74 -18.29 10.24
N GLU A 48 -0.93 -17.80 11.18
CA GLU A 48 -1.32 -17.58 12.58
C GLU A 48 -1.78 -18.86 13.30
N CYS A 49 -1.17 -20.00 12.97
CA CYS A 49 -1.52 -21.34 13.46
C CYS A 49 -0.99 -21.69 14.87
N THR A 50 -0.36 -20.75 15.57
CA THR A 50 0.17 -20.85 16.96
C THR A 50 1.18 -21.95 17.30
N LEU A 51 1.51 -22.86 16.37
CA LEU A 51 2.50 -23.92 16.55
C LEU A 51 3.87 -23.42 17.06
N CYS A 52 4.32 -22.25 16.59
CA CYS A 52 5.59 -21.68 17.02
C CYS A 52 5.59 -21.20 18.47
N ASP A 53 4.43 -20.77 19.00
CA ASP A 53 4.29 -20.41 20.42
C ASP A 53 4.35 -21.66 21.28
N GLN A 54 3.63 -22.72 20.87
CA GLN A 54 3.51 -23.96 21.64
C GLN A 54 4.84 -24.71 21.79
N ILE A 55 5.71 -24.63 20.80
CA ILE A 55 7.00 -25.33 20.81
C ILE A 55 8.15 -24.45 21.34
N CYS A 56 7.90 -23.17 21.63
CA CYS A 56 8.98 -22.26 22.03
C CYS A 56 9.38 -22.55 23.49
N PRO A 57 10.63 -22.97 23.77
CA PRO A 57 11.08 -23.21 25.14
C PRO A 57 11.21 -21.93 25.97
N SER A 58 11.32 -20.78 25.31
CA SER A 58 11.36 -19.45 25.95
C SER A 58 9.96 -18.81 26.05
N GLU A 59 8.90 -19.57 25.78
CA GLU A 59 7.49 -19.15 25.90
C GLU A 59 7.18 -17.81 25.19
N LEU A 60 7.88 -17.53 24.09
CA LEU A 60 7.73 -16.27 23.36
C LEU A 60 6.36 -16.16 22.69
N PRO A 61 5.68 -15.00 22.76
CA PRO A 61 4.42 -14.75 22.07
C PRO A 61 4.65 -14.43 20.56
N LEU A 62 5.14 -15.41 19.80
CA LEU A 62 5.51 -15.25 18.39
C LEU A 62 4.29 -14.94 17.51
N THR A 63 3.17 -15.65 17.68
CA THR A 63 1.97 -15.42 16.84
C THR A 63 1.36 -14.05 17.08
N GLU A 64 1.25 -13.63 18.35
CA GLU A 64 0.77 -12.28 18.68
C GLU A 64 1.71 -11.19 18.15
N SER A 65 3.02 -11.45 18.17
CA SER A 65 4.00 -10.57 17.51
C SER A 65 3.72 -10.47 16.01
N PHE A 66 3.53 -11.59 15.32
CA PHE A 66 3.30 -11.60 13.87
C PHE A 66 1.96 -10.95 13.47
N LYS A 67 0.90 -11.14 14.27
CA LYS A 67 -0.38 -10.46 14.08
C LYS A 67 -0.21 -8.93 14.14
N ARG A 68 0.50 -8.44 15.16
CA ARG A 68 0.79 -7.00 15.30
C ARG A 68 1.64 -6.48 14.14
N MET A 69 2.67 -7.22 13.74
CA MET A 69 3.50 -6.84 12.59
C MET A 69 2.67 -6.75 11.29
N LYS A 70 1.78 -7.73 11.04
CA LYS A 70 0.86 -7.69 9.88
C LYS A 70 -0.10 -6.51 9.95
N ALA A 71 -0.63 -6.20 11.14
CA ALA A 71 -1.49 -5.03 11.33
C ALA A 71 -0.71 -3.74 11.01
N ASN A 72 0.53 -3.62 11.48
CA ASN A 72 1.40 -2.49 11.16
C ASN A 72 1.67 -2.37 9.66
N GLN A 73 1.96 -3.48 8.96
CA GLN A 73 2.12 -3.48 7.50
C GLN A 73 0.87 -2.99 6.77
N ARG A 74 -0.34 -3.39 7.23
CA ARG A 74 -1.60 -2.90 6.65
C ARG A 74 -1.77 -1.39 6.85
N ILE A 75 -1.43 -0.87 8.02
CA ILE A 75 -1.49 0.58 8.31
C ILE A 75 -0.54 1.35 7.39
N ILE A 76 0.70 0.88 7.25
CA ILE A 76 1.70 1.48 6.35
C ILE A 76 1.20 1.47 4.90
N ALA A 77 0.68 0.33 4.43
CA ALA A 77 0.16 0.20 3.07
C ALA A 77 -1.04 1.12 2.81
N GLN A 78 -1.96 1.26 3.78
CA GLN A 78 -3.10 2.17 3.67
C GLN A 78 -2.66 3.63 3.66
N ALA A 79 -1.67 4.01 4.49
CA ALA A 79 -1.10 5.35 4.47
C ALA A 79 -0.46 5.67 3.11
N ALA A 80 0.28 4.72 2.52
CA ALA A 80 0.85 4.87 1.19
C ALA A 80 -0.23 5.04 0.10
N GLN A 81 -1.27 4.18 0.09
CA GLN A 81 -2.36 4.26 -0.88
C GLN A 81 -3.15 5.57 -0.78
N THR A 82 -3.39 6.07 0.43
CA THR A 82 -4.11 7.32 0.64
C THR A 82 -3.28 8.53 0.22
N ALA A 83 -1.97 8.52 0.46
CA ALA A 83 -1.04 9.53 -0.04
C ALA A 83 -1.02 9.55 -1.57
N GLU A 84 -0.86 8.38 -2.21
CA GLU A 84 -0.87 8.25 -3.66
C GLU A 84 -2.20 8.74 -4.27
N ALA A 85 -3.33 8.32 -3.70
CA ALA A 85 -4.65 8.75 -4.16
C ALA A 85 -4.85 10.28 -4.02
N THR A 86 -4.26 10.89 -2.99
CA THR A 86 -4.31 12.34 -2.78
C THR A 86 -3.47 13.07 -3.82
N GLU A 87 -2.25 12.59 -4.09
CA GLU A 87 -1.38 13.11 -5.13
C GLU A 87 -2.05 13.01 -6.51
N GLN A 88 -2.61 11.85 -6.86
CA GLN A 88 -3.33 11.66 -8.12
C GLN A 88 -4.50 12.64 -8.26
N ARG A 89 -5.24 12.93 -7.17
CA ARG A 89 -6.32 13.92 -7.18
C ARG A 89 -5.79 15.33 -7.45
N PHE A 90 -4.67 15.70 -6.86
CA PHE A 90 -4.02 16.98 -7.07
C PHE A 90 -3.60 17.13 -8.54
N LEU A 91 -2.88 16.15 -9.08
CA LEU A 91 -2.43 16.16 -10.48
C LEU A 91 -3.60 16.25 -11.47
N ARG A 92 -4.68 15.47 -11.26
CA ARG A 92 -5.90 15.54 -12.10
C ARG A 92 -6.58 16.91 -12.07
N ARG A 93 -6.49 17.64 -10.94
CA ARG A 93 -7.02 19.00 -10.85
C ARG A 93 -6.14 19.96 -11.66
N GLU A 94 -4.83 19.85 -11.51
CA GLU A 94 -3.88 20.71 -12.22
C GLU A 94 -3.99 20.55 -13.75
N THR A 95 -4.06 19.31 -14.25
CA THR A 95 -4.28 19.05 -15.69
C THR A 95 -5.58 19.68 -16.20
N ARG A 96 -6.68 19.63 -15.43
CA ARG A 96 -7.95 20.28 -15.80
C ARG A 96 -7.81 21.80 -15.89
N ILE A 97 -7.10 22.42 -14.97
CA ILE A 97 -6.86 23.87 -14.99
C ILE A 97 -6.00 24.26 -16.19
N GLN A 98 -4.93 23.52 -16.46
CA GLN A 98 -4.02 23.79 -17.59
C GLN A 98 -4.73 23.60 -18.94
N THR A 99 -5.50 22.52 -19.10
CA THR A 99 -6.28 22.27 -20.33
C THR A 99 -7.36 23.33 -20.53
N ALA A 100 -8.10 23.71 -19.48
CA ALA A 100 -9.06 24.81 -19.56
C ALA A 100 -8.40 26.14 -19.95
N ALA A 101 -7.24 26.46 -19.36
CA ALA A 101 -6.47 27.65 -19.72
C ALA A 101 -5.97 27.63 -21.17
N ALA A 102 -5.57 26.46 -21.69
CA ALA A 102 -5.17 26.29 -23.09
C ALA A 102 -6.36 26.49 -24.05
N THR A 103 -7.52 25.91 -23.74
CA THR A 103 -8.74 26.07 -24.55
C THR A 103 -9.23 27.52 -24.55
N LEU A 104 -9.20 28.22 -23.41
CA LEU A 104 -9.66 29.61 -23.30
C LEU A 104 -8.77 30.61 -24.04
N LYS A 105 -7.49 30.29 -24.28
CA LYS A 105 -6.60 31.11 -25.13
C LYS A 105 -6.96 31.03 -26.62
N VAL A 106 -7.78 30.07 -27.04
CA VAL A 106 -8.28 29.95 -28.40
C VAL A 106 -9.70 30.52 -28.48
N ARG A 107 -9.86 31.84 -28.25
CA ARG A 107 -11.06 32.55 -28.68
C ARG A 107 -10.92 32.77 -30.19
N PRO A 108 -11.75 32.14 -31.06
CA PRO A 108 -11.64 32.35 -32.51
C PRO A 108 -11.82 33.82 -32.84
N LYS A 109 -11.03 34.35 -33.78
CA LYS A 109 -11.15 35.75 -34.20
C LYS A 109 -12.54 35.97 -34.80
N PRO A 110 -13.12 37.19 -34.73
CA PRO A 110 -14.48 37.46 -35.19
C PRO A 110 -14.77 37.00 -36.64
N LYS A 111 -13.76 37.05 -37.52
CA LYS A 111 -13.86 36.56 -38.91
C LYS A 111 -14.02 35.03 -38.99
N ASP A 112 -13.29 34.28 -38.15
CA ASP A 112 -13.34 32.81 -38.13
C ASP A 112 -14.62 32.32 -37.47
N ALA A 113 -15.11 33.04 -36.45
CA ALA A 113 -16.42 32.80 -35.83
C ALA A 113 -17.57 33.03 -36.83
N LEU A 114 -17.49 34.07 -37.68
CA LEU A 114 -18.45 34.32 -38.75
C LEU A 114 -18.42 33.23 -39.84
N ALA A 115 -17.24 32.72 -40.21
CA ALA A 115 -17.11 31.62 -41.15
C ALA A 115 -17.71 30.31 -40.62
N LEU A 116 -17.49 29.99 -39.33
CA LEU A 116 -18.10 28.86 -38.64
C LEU A 116 -19.64 28.96 -38.58
N ILE A 117 -20.19 30.14 -38.29
CA ILE A 117 -21.64 30.38 -38.27
C ILE A 117 -22.24 30.26 -39.69
N ALA A 118 -21.53 30.71 -40.72
CA ALA A 118 -21.96 30.60 -42.11
C ALA A 118 -22.01 29.13 -42.60
N GLN A 119 -21.04 28.30 -42.20
CA GLN A 119 -21.04 26.86 -42.49
C GLN A 119 -22.22 26.12 -41.86
N ILE A 120 -22.60 26.46 -40.62
CA ILE A 120 -23.75 25.86 -39.94
C ILE A 120 -25.08 26.25 -40.62
N LYS A 121 -25.20 27.51 -41.09
CA LYS A 121 -26.37 27.97 -41.85
C LYS A 121 -26.47 27.41 -43.27
N GLY A 122 -25.36 26.91 -43.84
CA GLY A 122 -25.33 26.26 -45.16
C GLY A 122 -25.69 24.77 -45.15
N GLY A 123 -25.74 24.12 -43.98
CA GLY A 123 -25.96 22.67 -43.83
C GLY A 123 -27.36 22.24 -43.41
N SER A 124 -28.27 23.17 -43.06
CA SER A 124 -29.68 22.85 -42.78
C SER A 124 -30.52 23.04 -44.04
N GLY A 125 -30.39 22.09 -44.96
CA GLY A 125 -31.08 22.09 -46.25
C GLY A 125 -31.12 20.68 -46.85
N SER A 126 -31.68 19.73 -46.10
CA SER A 126 -32.26 18.47 -46.58
C SER A 126 -33.33 18.05 -45.60
#